data_AF-A0A953DYJ1-F1
#
_entry.id   AF-A0A953DYJ1-F1
#
_cell.length_a   1.000
_cell.length_b   1.000
_cell.length_c   1.000
_cell.angle_alpha   90.00
_cell.angle_beta   90.00
_cell.angle_gamma   90.00
#
_symmetry.space_group_name_H-M   'P 1'
#
loop_
_entity.id
_entity.type
_entity.pdbx_description
1 polymer ?
#
loop_
_entity_poly.entity_id
_entity_poly.type
_entity_poly.pdbx_seq_one_letter_code
_entity_poly.pdbx_strand_id
1 'polypeptide(L)'
;MSSPWGESIGFAALIEAISRRLAGIECDETAGYCVAKIARVEGNCAVCAMLQETQRAYVARLATFVSQPDGAQVYRRSAGVCLRHLGQMLALVSRPVREFLLSAASDRFAQVAQQMRAYAAKREAIRRDLITADEESASLRALIHIAGAREYSVP
;
A
#
# COMPACT_ATOMS: atom_id res chain seq x y z
N MET A 1 17.32 -6.71 15.92
CA MET A 1 17.73 -6.69 14.51
C MET A 1 18.81 -7.74 14.34
N SER A 2 18.67 -8.66 13.38
CA SER A 2 19.71 -9.65 13.10
C SER A 2 20.91 -8.96 12.43
N SER A 3 22.12 -9.50 12.61
CA SER A 3 23.30 -8.94 11.94
C SER A 3 23.25 -9.26 10.44
N PRO A 4 23.86 -8.44 9.56
CA PRO A 4 23.95 -8.73 8.13
C PRO A 4 24.55 -10.12 7.81
N TRP A 5 25.43 -10.61 8.69
CA TRP A 5 26.00 -11.95 8.61
C TRP A 5 24.99 -13.06 8.92
N GLY A 6 24.17 -12.88 9.98
CA GLY A 6 23.11 -13.84 10.31
C GLY A 6 21.99 -13.88 9.27
N GLU A 7 21.65 -12.74 8.67
CA GLU A 7 20.71 -12.65 7.55
C GLU A 7 21.24 -13.36 6.30
N SER A 8 22.52 -13.17 5.97
CA SER A 8 23.15 -13.82 4.81
C SER A 8 23.14 -15.35 4.93
N ILE A 9 23.41 -15.89 6.12
CA ILE A 9 23.35 -17.35 6.37
C ILE A 9 21.91 -17.85 6.33
N GLY A 10 20.98 -17.14 6.99
CA GLY A 10 19.59 -17.55 7.07
C GLY A 10 18.87 -17.53 5.72
N PHE A 11 19.18 -16.57 4.85
CA PHE A 11 18.53 -16.45 3.55
C PHE A 11 19.18 -17.29 2.44
N ALA A 12 20.43 -17.72 2.58
CA ALA A 12 21.12 -18.50 1.54
C ALA A 12 20.30 -19.71 1.05
N ALA A 13 19.76 -20.52 1.96
CA ALA A 13 18.95 -21.69 1.62
C ALA A 13 17.64 -21.32 0.88
N LEU A 14 17.02 -20.21 1.25
CA LEU A 14 15.81 -19.71 0.57
C LEU A 14 16.14 -19.21 -0.84
N ILE A 15 17.22 -18.45 -1.00
CA ILE A 15 17.67 -17.91 -2.29
C ILE A 15 18.06 -19.06 -3.24
N GLU A 16 18.75 -20.09 -2.75
CA GLU A 16 19.05 -21.30 -3.52
C GLU A 16 17.78 -22.06 -3.96
N ALA A 17 16.78 -22.16 -3.09
CA ALA A 17 15.51 -22.80 -3.42
C ALA A 17 14.74 -22.03 -4.51
N ILE A 18 14.76 -20.70 -4.45
CA ILE A 18 14.20 -19.82 -5.49
C ILE A 18 14.97 -20.01 -6.80
N SER A 19 16.30 -20.01 -6.76
CA SER A 19 17.15 -20.22 -7.94
C SER A 19 16.86 -21.54 -8.65
N ARG A 20 16.75 -22.65 -7.91
CA ARG A 20 16.39 -23.95 -8.47
C ARG A 20 14.99 -23.96 -9.10
N ARG A 21 14.01 -23.31 -8.47
CA ARG A 21 12.66 -23.20 -9.04
C ARG A 21 12.64 -22.40 -10.32
N LEU A 22 13.37 -21.28 -10.40
CA LEU A 22 13.48 -20.47 -11.60
C LEU A 22 14.14 -21.25 -12.74
N ALA A 23 15.22 -22.00 -12.45
CA ALA A 23 15.91 -22.81 -13.43
C ALA A 23 15.05 -23.95 -14.01
N GLY A 24 14.00 -24.37 -13.29
CA GLY A 24 13.07 -25.41 -13.72
C GLY A 24 11.82 -24.90 -14.47
N ILE A 25 11.69 -23.59 -14.72
CA ILE A 25 10.56 -23.03 -15.47
C ILE A 25 10.85 -23.17 -16.97
N GLU A 26 9.93 -23.81 -17.69
CA GLU A 26 9.94 -23.82 -19.16
C GLU A 26 9.58 -22.43 -19.69
N CYS A 27 10.31 -21.96 -20.70
CA CYS A 27 10.12 -20.62 -21.27
C CYS A 27 8.95 -20.60 -22.27
N ASP A 28 7.74 -20.85 -21.76
CA ASP A 28 6.50 -20.84 -22.51
C ASP A 28 5.55 -19.71 -22.05
N GLU A 29 4.31 -19.71 -22.56
CA GLU A 29 3.29 -18.72 -22.21
C GLU A 29 2.91 -18.74 -20.70
N THR A 30 3.24 -19.83 -20.00
CA THR A 30 2.97 -20.01 -18.57
C THR A 30 4.14 -19.55 -17.68
N ALA A 31 5.32 -19.29 -18.24
CA ALA A 31 6.51 -18.89 -17.50
C ALA A 31 6.26 -17.72 -16.53
N GLY A 32 5.52 -16.70 -16.97
CA GLY A 32 5.17 -15.54 -16.14
C GLY A 32 4.31 -15.91 -14.91
N TYR A 33 3.38 -16.85 -15.08
CA TYR A 33 2.57 -17.38 -13.98
C TYR A 33 3.42 -18.22 -13.02
N CYS A 34 4.30 -19.08 -13.55
CA CYS A 34 5.19 -19.92 -12.75
C CYS A 34 6.16 -19.08 -11.89
N VAL A 35 6.72 -18.00 -12.45
CA VAL A 35 7.56 -17.05 -11.70
C VAL A 35 6.76 -16.38 -10.57
N ALA A 36 5.54 -15.91 -10.87
CA ALA A 36 4.67 -15.28 -9.87
C ALA A 36 4.31 -16.22 -8.69
N LYS A 37 4.32 -17.53 -8.93
CA LYS A 37 4.08 -18.57 -7.92
C LYS A 37 5.28 -18.83 -7.00
N ILE A 38 6.51 -18.48 -7.40
CA ILE A 38 7.69 -18.71 -6.55
C ILE A 38 7.68 -17.82 -5.31
N ALA A 39 7.33 -16.54 -5.48
CA ALA A 39 7.24 -15.58 -4.38
C ALA A 39 5.98 -15.77 -3.51
N ARG A 40 4.95 -16.41 -4.07
CA ARG A 40 3.72 -16.75 -3.37
C ARG A 40 3.86 -18.15 -2.82
N VAL A 41 4.17 -18.27 -1.53
CA VAL A 41 3.82 -19.49 -0.80
C VAL A 41 2.29 -19.59 -0.85
N GLU A 42 1.77 -20.29 -1.85
CA GLU A 42 0.43 -20.88 -1.84
C GLU A 42 0.44 -21.96 -0.78
N GLY A 43 0.38 -21.52 0.47
CA GLY A 43 0.33 -22.37 1.64
C GLY A 43 -0.65 -21.75 2.59
N ASN A 44 -1.58 -22.56 3.05
CA ASN A 44 -2.60 -22.33 4.07
C ASN A 44 -2.00 -21.94 5.43
N CYS A 45 -1.14 -20.91 5.47
CA CYS A 45 -0.68 -20.33 6.72
C CYS A 45 -1.91 -19.74 7.39
N ALA A 46 -2.37 -20.41 8.46
CA ALA A 46 -3.55 -20.00 9.20
C ALA A 46 -3.45 -18.56 9.70
N VAL A 47 -2.23 -18.09 10.04
CA VAL A 47 -1.97 -16.70 10.44
C VAL A 47 -2.17 -15.73 9.28
N CYS A 48 -1.63 -16.02 8.10
CA CYS A 48 -1.82 -15.19 6.91
C CYS A 48 -3.29 -15.15 6.47
N ALA A 49 -3.97 -16.30 6.51
CA ALA A 49 -5.40 -16.40 6.21
C ALA A 49 -6.25 -15.59 7.21
N MET A 50 -6.01 -15.76 8.52
CA MET A 50 -6.65 -14.98 9.59
C MET A 50 -6.41 -13.49 9.40
N LEU A 51 -5.18 -13.07 9.05
CA LEU A 51 -4.87 -11.66 8.80
C LEU A 51 -5.64 -11.11 7.59
N GLN A 52 -5.73 -11.87 6.51
CA GLN A 52 -6.52 -11.48 5.34
C GLN A 52 -8.01 -11.38 5.66
N GLU A 53 -8.56 -12.33 6.41
CA GLU A 53 -9.96 -12.34 6.82
C GLU A 53 -10.28 -11.17 7.74
N THR A 54 -9.43 -10.95 8.75
CA THR A 54 -9.55 -9.81 9.66
C THR A 54 -9.47 -8.49 8.89
N GLN A 55 -8.54 -8.36 7.95
CA GLN A 55 -8.42 -7.18 7.10
C GLN A 55 -9.72 -6.93 6.31
N ARG A 56 -10.30 -7.96 5.69
CA ARG A 56 -11.57 -7.84 4.95
C ARG A 56 -12.71 -7.40 5.86
N ALA A 57 -12.81 -7.96 7.06
CA ALA A 57 -13.83 -7.59 8.04
C ALA A 57 -13.72 -6.11 8.46
N TYR A 58 -12.51 -5.61 8.72
CA TYR A 58 -12.30 -4.19 9.04
C TYR A 58 -12.59 -3.26 7.88
N VAL A 59 -12.22 -3.64 6.65
CA VAL A 59 -12.56 -2.87 5.45
C VAL A 59 -14.07 -2.79 5.26
N ALA A 60 -14.80 -3.88 5.48
CA ALA A 60 -16.25 -3.89 5.42
C ALA A 60 -16.87 -2.98 6.49
N ARG A 61 -16.39 -3.04 7.74
CA ARG A 61 -16.84 -2.13 8.81
C ARG A 61 -16.59 -0.66 8.47
N LEU A 62 -15.43 -0.35 7.90
CA LEU A 62 -15.12 1.00 7.45
C LEU A 62 -16.05 1.44 6.31
N ALA A 63 -16.34 0.57 5.35
CA ALA A 63 -17.29 0.83 4.27
C ALA A 63 -18.70 1.13 4.81
N THR A 64 -19.17 0.36 5.80
CA THR A 64 -20.45 0.61 6.49
C THR A 64 -20.43 1.95 7.22
N PHE A 65 -19.36 2.26 7.94
CA PHE A 65 -19.20 3.52 8.66
C PHE A 65 -19.24 4.73 7.71
N VAL A 66 -18.47 4.68 6.62
CA VAL A 66 -18.42 5.77 5.62
C VAL A 66 -19.74 5.94 4.87
N SER A 67 -20.57 4.91 4.82
CA SER A 67 -21.91 5.00 4.24
C SER A 67 -22.88 5.82 5.10
N GLN A 68 -22.53 6.13 6.35
CA GLN A 68 -23.30 7.02 7.22
C GLN A 68 -22.84 8.48 7.06
N PRO A 69 -23.74 9.49 7.11
CA PRO A 69 -23.37 10.90 6.93
C PRO A 69 -22.24 11.39 7.83
N ASP A 70 -22.31 11.07 9.13
CA ASP A 70 -21.26 11.45 10.09
C ASP A 70 -19.93 10.76 9.77
N GLY A 71 -20.00 9.49 9.35
CA GLY A 71 -18.82 8.71 8.98
C GLY A 71 -18.15 9.23 7.71
N ALA A 72 -18.93 9.67 6.71
CA ALA A 72 -18.40 10.34 5.52
C ALA A 72 -17.66 11.64 5.88
N GLN A 73 -18.20 12.45 6.79
CA GLN A 73 -17.56 13.70 7.20
C GLN A 73 -16.29 13.47 8.03
N VAL A 74 -16.26 12.43 8.87
CA VAL A 74 -15.04 12.00 9.56
C VAL A 74 -14.00 11.48 8.57
N TYR A 75 -14.41 10.64 7.62
CA TYR A 75 -13.52 10.09 6.61
C TYR A 75 -12.88 11.18 5.74
N ARG A 76 -13.66 12.19 5.33
CA ARG A 76 -13.15 13.33 4.55
C ARG A 76 -12.02 14.09 5.25
N ARG A 77 -12.06 14.17 6.59
CA ARG A 77 -11.03 14.83 7.40
C ARG A 77 -9.82 13.94 7.69
N SER A 78 -9.92 12.64 7.41
CA SER A 78 -8.82 11.69 7.57
C SER A 78 -7.87 11.71 6.37
N ALA A 79 -6.76 10.97 6.47
CA ALA A 79 -5.88 10.71 5.32
C ALA A 79 -6.55 9.84 4.25
N GLY A 80 -7.62 9.12 4.58
CA GLY A 80 -8.21 8.10 3.71
C GLY A 80 -7.43 6.78 3.77
N VAL A 81 -7.71 5.89 2.82
CA VAL A 81 -7.06 4.57 2.71
C VAL A 81 -6.17 4.48 1.48
N CYS A 82 -5.33 3.43 1.38
CA CYS A 82 -4.56 3.18 0.16
C CYS A 82 -5.45 2.69 -1.00
N LEU A 83 -4.96 2.77 -2.24
CA LEU A 83 -5.71 2.40 -3.45
C LEU A 83 -6.25 0.96 -3.39
N ARG A 84 -5.48 0.03 -2.80
CA ARG A 84 -5.93 -1.34 -2.58
C ARG A 84 -7.18 -1.41 -1.72
N HIS A 85 -7.18 -0.75 -0.56
CA HIS A 85 -8.33 -0.76 0.36
C HIS A 85 -9.48 0.08 -0.17
N LEU A 86 -9.21 1.15 -0.91
CA LEU A 86 -10.22 1.92 -1.63
C LEU A 86 -10.97 1.03 -2.61
N GLY A 87 -10.26 0.27 -3.45
CA GLY A 87 -10.89 -0.68 -4.38
C GLY A 87 -11.78 -1.71 -3.67
N GLN A 88 -11.33 -2.22 -2.52
CA GLN A 88 -12.14 -3.13 -1.69
C GLN A 88 -13.40 -2.45 -1.12
N MET A 89 -13.30 -1.21 -0.65
CA MET A 89 -14.47 -0.46 -0.16
C MET A 89 -15.47 -0.15 -1.27
N LEU A 90 -15.00 0.23 -2.46
CA LEU A 90 -15.86 0.55 -3.61
C LEU A 90 -16.73 -0.65 -4.05
N ALA A 91 -16.27 -1.88 -3.82
CA ALA A 91 -17.05 -3.08 -4.09
C ALA A 91 -18.21 -3.31 -3.10
N LEU A 92 -18.20 -2.66 -1.93
CA LEU A 92 -19.12 -2.92 -0.82
C LEU A 92 -20.18 -1.84 -0.60
N VAL A 93 -20.03 -0.67 -1.22
CA VAL A 93 -20.87 0.51 -0.95
C VAL A 93 -21.77 0.89 -2.13
N SER A 94 -22.81 1.68 -1.84
CA SER A 94 -23.74 2.18 -2.85
C SER A 94 -23.07 3.17 -3.81
N ARG A 95 -23.70 3.43 -4.96
CA ARG A 95 -23.17 4.35 -5.98
C ARG A 95 -22.87 5.77 -5.43
N PRO A 96 -23.76 6.43 -4.67
CA PRO A 96 -23.44 7.75 -4.10
C PRO A 96 -22.20 7.74 -3.19
N VAL A 97 -22.03 6.68 -2.40
CA VAL A 97 -20.87 6.54 -1.51
C VAL A 97 -19.60 6.26 -2.31
N ARG A 98 -19.68 5.52 -3.42
CA ARG A 98 -18.55 5.34 -4.35
C ARG A 98 -18.08 6.67 -4.94
N GLU A 99 -19.01 7.49 -5.42
CA GLU A 99 -18.71 8.81 -5.99
C GLU A 99 -18.04 9.71 -4.93
N PHE A 100 -18.56 9.72 -3.70
CA PHE A 100 -17.93 10.39 -2.57
C PHE A 100 -16.50 9.90 -2.30
N LEU A 101 -16.29 8.59 -2.20
CA LEU A 101 -14.98 7.98 -1.92
C LEU A 101 -13.95 8.31 -3.01
N LEU A 102 -14.36 8.26 -4.28
CA LEU A 102 -13.50 8.61 -5.41
C LEU A 102 -13.13 10.09 -5.41
N SER A 103 -14.09 10.98 -5.15
CA SER A 103 -13.82 12.42 -5.01
C SER A 103 -12.84 12.69 -3.87
N ALA A 104 -13.10 12.14 -2.68
CA ALA A 104 -12.25 12.33 -1.51
C ALA A 104 -10.82 11.80 -1.74
N ALA A 105 -10.68 10.66 -2.42
CA ALA A 105 -9.37 10.13 -2.80
C ALA A 105 -8.67 11.06 -3.81
N SER A 106 -9.36 11.51 -4.85
CA SER A 106 -8.81 12.42 -5.85
C SER A 106 -8.29 13.72 -5.21
N ASP A 107 -9.11 14.35 -4.36
CA ASP A 107 -8.75 15.56 -3.63
C ASP A 107 -7.50 15.35 -2.77
N ARG A 108 -7.41 14.19 -2.10
CA ARG A 108 -6.25 13.82 -1.28
C ARG A 108 -4.98 13.69 -2.13
N PHE A 109 -5.05 12.99 -3.26
CA PHE A 109 -3.90 12.84 -4.16
C PHE A 109 -3.47 14.18 -4.75
N ALA A 110 -4.40 15.05 -5.11
CA ALA A 110 -4.11 16.40 -5.57
C ALA A 110 -3.41 17.24 -4.48
N GLN A 111 -3.89 17.16 -3.24
CA GLN A 111 -3.26 17.84 -2.11
C GLN A 111 -1.82 17.34 -1.85
N VAL A 112 -1.61 16.02 -1.84
CA VAL A 112 -0.27 15.44 -1.63
C VAL A 112 0.67 15.84 -2.77
N ALA A 113 0.21 15.81 -4.02
CA ALA A 113 1.01 16.27 -5.17
C ALA A 113 1.38 17.75 -5.06
N GLN A 114 0.46 18.60 -4.59
CA GLN A 114 0.74 20.02 -4.35
C GLN A 114 1.81 20.20 -3.27
N GLN A 115 1.72 19.44 -2.17
CA GLN A 115 2.71 19.46 -1.09
C GLN A 115 4.10 19.00 -1.58
N MET A 116 4.17 17.97 -2.43
CA MET A 116 5.43 17.53 -3.05
C MET A 116 6.05 18.62 -3.96
N ARG A 117 5.23 19.30 -4.78
CA ARG A 117 5.71 20.41 -5.64
C ARG A 117 6.19 21.60 -4.81
N ALA A 118 5.47 21.95 -3.75
CA ALA A 118 5.86 23.02 -2.86
C ALA A 118 7.18 22.71 -2.14
N TYR A 119 7.35 21.47 -1.65
CA TYR A 119 8.61 20.98 -1.09
C TYR A 119 9.78 21.16 -2.06
N ALA A 120 9.62 20.67 -3.30
CA ALA A 120 10.66 20.76 -4.33
C ALA A 120 11.04 22.21 -4.66
N ALA A 121 10.06 23.08 -4.90
CA ALA A 121 10.28 24.49 -5.22
C ALA A 121 10.98 25.25 -4.08
N LYS A 122 10.61 24.99 -2.83
CA LYS A 122 11.26 25.62 -1.65
C LYS A 122 12.70 25.14 -1.47
N ARG A 123 12.97 23.85 -1.71
CA ARG A 123 14.34 23.31 -1.69
C ARG A 123 15.21 23.93 -2.77
N GLU A 124 14.71 24.04 -3.99
CA GLU A 124 15.44 24.66 -5.11
C GLU A 124 15.74 26.14 -4.86
N ALA A 125 14.79 26.87 -4.27
CA ALA A 125 14.98 28.26 -3.87
C ALA A 125 15.83 28.44 -2.59
N ILE A 126 16.37 27.37 -2.00
CA ILE A 126 17.17 27.37 -0.75
C ILE A 126 16.36 27.91 0.46
N ARG A 127 15.03 27.92 0.39
CA ARG A 127 14.11 28.39 1.46
C ARG A 127 13.66 27.26 2.37
N ARG A 128 14.63 26.56 2.98
CA ARG A 128 14.37 25.34 3.77
C ARG A 128 13.55 25.62 5.04
N ASP A 129 13.68 26.82 5.59
CA ASP A 129 12.93 27.32 6.74
C ASP A 129 11.41 27.42 6.49
N LEU A 130 10.98 27.51 5.24
CA LEU A 130 9.56 27.61 4.87
C LEU A 130 8.90 26.24 4.62
N ILE A 131 9.66 25.15 4.72
CA ILE A 131 9.14 23.80 4.47
C ILE A 131 8.30 23.35 5.67
N THR A 132 7.10 22.84 5.40
CA THR A 132 6.22 22.31 6.44
C THR A 132 6.44 20.80 6.63
N ALA A 133 6.06 20.26 7.80
CA ALA A 133 6.13 18.82 8.07
C ALA A 133 5.27 17.99 7.09
N ASP A 134 4.15 18.56 6.64
CA ASP A 134 3.30 17.96 5.61
C ASP A 134 4.04 17.84 4.27
N GLU A 135 4.72 18.91 3.84
CA GLU A 135 5.53 18.92 2.62
C GLU A 135 6.68 17.93 2.68
N GLU A 136 7.38 17.88 3.82
CA GLU A 136 8.51 16.97 4.05
C GLU A 136 8.09 15.49 4.01
N SER A 137 6.91 15.16 4.53
CA SER A 137 6.37 13.80 4.57
C SER A 137 5.50 13.42 3.36
N ALA A 138 5.30 14.32 2.39
CA ALA A 138 4.33 14.13 1.31
C ALA A 138 4.65 12.93 0.41
N SER A 139 5.92 12.71 0.08
CA SER A 139 6.37 11.58 -0.74
C SER A 139 6.08 10.23 -0.07
N LEU A 140 6.37 10.12 1.22
CA LEU A 140 6.06 8.95 2.03
C LEU A 140 4.56 8.66 2.05
N ARG A 141 3.73 9.68 2.30
CA ARG A 141 2.27 9.54 2.31
C ARG A 141 1.75 9.09 0.94
N ALA A 142 2.30 9.62 -0.16
CA ALA A 142 1.96 9.16 -1.51
C ALA A 142 2.25 7.66 -1.70
N LEU A 143 3.44 7.20 -1.30
CA LEU A 143 3.82 5.78 -1.41
C LEU A 143 2.91 4.87 -0.57
N ILE A 144 2.58 5.27 0.66
CA ILE A 144 1.63 4.55 1.50
C ILE A 144 0.25 4.48 0.85
N HIS A 145 -0.22 5.56 0.21
CA HIS A 145 -1.50 5.53 -0.49
C HIS A 145 -1.47 4.68 -1.76
N ILE A 146 -0.34 4.57 -2.46
CA ILE A 146 -0.22 3.77 -3.68
C ILE A 146 -0.09 2.28 -3.36
N ALA A 147 0.91 1.91 -2.55
CA ALA A 147 1.29 0.51 -2.30
C ALA A 147 0.64 -0.07 -1.02
N GLY A 148 0.20 0.79 -0.11
CA GLY A 148 -0.15 0.39 1.26
C GLY A 148 1.09 0.22 2.13
N ALA A 149 0.92 0.37 3.45
CA ALA A 149 2.02 0.27 4.41
C ALA A 149 2.68 -1.13 4.52
N ARG A 150 2.15 -2.16 3.84
CA ARG A 150 2.72 -3.52 3.85
C ARG A 150 3.95 -3.67 2.96
N GLU A 151 4.13 -2.79 1.97
CA GLU A 151 5.20 -2.87 0.98
C GLU A 151 6.27 -1.79 1.18
N TYR A 152 6.16 -0.99 2.25
CA TYR A 152 7.07 0.11 2.52
C TYR A 152 7.83 -0.13 3.82
N SER A 153 9.01 -0.73 3.70
CA SER A 153 10.07 -0.66 4.70
C SER A 153 11.07 0.41 4.26
N VAL A 154 11.16 1.53 4.99
CA VAL A 154 12.33 2.41 4.89
C VAL A 154 13.51 1.65 5.49
N PRO A 155 14.69 1.63 4.85
CA PRO A 155 15.92 1.24 5.53
C PRO A 155 16.24 2.16 6.72
#